data_AF-A0A967EUR9-F1
#
_entry.id   AF-A0A967EUR9-F1
#
_cell.length_a   1.000
_cell.length_b   1.000
_cell.length_c   1.000
_cell.angle_alpha   90.00
_cell.angle_beta   90.00
_cell.angle_gamma   90.00
#
_symmetry.space_group_name_H-M   'P 1'
#
loop_
_entity.id
_entity.type
_entity.pdbx_description
1 polymer ?
#
loop_
_entity_poly.entity_id
_entity_poly.type
_entity_poly.pdbx_seq_one_letter_code
_entity_poly.pdbx_strand_id
1 'polypeptide(L)'
;MAHVLDPESEPQAENFRDALVDAFNARDLDGVGELLGEEVTSDVFDGVGVEAALQGLSDLWIRYPRLVASRGDCEDDCVIALWLPDENGKFRSVGFLELTIEDDGIEHVTYIDVDDADLTAEPPDESELAEWFDWAEWDRGEETTAEGPFG
;
A
#
# COMPACT_ATOMS: atom_id res chain seq x y z
N MET A 1 17.18 13.33 17.86
CA MET A 1 18.21 12.51 17.19
C MET A 1 17.74 12.48 15.76
N ALA A 2 18.46 13.15 14.85
CA ALA A 2 18.10 13.14 13.44
C ALA A 2 18.53 11.79 12.87
N HIS A 3 17.57 10.99 12.39
CA HIS A 3 17.87 9.87 11.51
C HIS A 3 18.37 10.51 10.21
N VAL A 4 19.68 10.68 10.09
CA VAL A 4 20.27 11.10 8.82
C VAL A 4 20.23 9.86 7.97
N LEU A 5 19.21 9.76 7.11
CA LEU A 5 19.25 8.86 5.98
C LEU A 5 20.53 9.19 5.19
N ASP A 6 21.39 8.19 5.01
CA ASP A 6 22.61 8.33 4.23
C ASP A 6 22.20 8.68 2.78
N PRO A 7 22.86 9.63 2.08
CA PRO A 7 22.44 10.05 0.75
C PRO A 7 22.59 8.98 -0.34
N GLU A 8 23.17 7.83 -0.01
CA GLU A 8 23.17 6.64 -0.86
C GLU A 8 21.93 5.74 -0.64
N SER A 9 21.20 5.92 0.48
CA SER A 9 19.99 5.18 0.85
C SER A 9 18.69 5.83 0.34
N GLU A 10 18.71 7.12 0.01
CA GLU A 10 17.58 7.86 -0.61
C GLU A 10 17.03 7.14 -1.87
N PRO A 11 17.84 6.79 -2.89
CA PRO A 11 17.32 6.09 -4.07
C PRO A 11 16.80 4.69 -3.74
N GLN A 12 17.30 4.03 -2.71
CA GLN A 12 16.82 2.71 -2.30
C GLN A 12 15.42 2.83 -1.69
N ALA A 13 15.23 3.78 -0.77
CA ALA A 13 13.93 4.05 -0.16
C ALA A 13 12.86 4.44 -1.19
N GLU A 14 13.22 5.26 -2.17
CA GLU A 14 12.33 5.62 -3.27
C GLU A 14 11.94 4.41 -4.14
N ASN A 15 12.87 3.48 -4.39
CA ASN A 15 12.59 2.26 -5.15
C ASN A 15 11.67 1.30 -4.37
N PHE A 16 11.92 1.08 -3.08
CA PHE A 16 11.05 0.25 -2.23
C PHE A 16 9.66 0.87 -2.09
N ARG A 17 9.57 2.20 -1.91
CA ARG A 17 8.30 2.92 -1.91
C ARG A 17 7.53 2.64 -3.21
N ASP A 18 8.18 2.79 -4.35
CA ASP A 18 7.51 2.66 -5.65
C ASP A 18 7.05 1.22 -5.91
N ALA A 19 7.92 0.25 -5.63
CA ALA A 19 7.60 -1.16 -5.74
C ALA A 19 6.46 -1.56 -4.79
N LEU A 20 6.45 -1.04 -3.56
CA LEU A 20 5.38 -1.33 -2.61
C LEU A 20 4.06 -0.68 -3.05
N VAL A 21 4.06 0.56 -3.55
CA VAL A 21 2.86 1.22 -4.08
C VAL A 21 2.28 0.44 -5.26
N ASP A 22 3.13 -0.01 -6.19
CA ASP A 22 2.71 -0.80 -7.35
C ASP A 22 2.13 -2.15 -6.92
N ALA A 23 2.85 -2.93 -6.11
CA ALA A 23 2.39 -4.21 -5.61
C ALA A 23 1.12 -4.07 -4.75
N PHE A 24 1.00 -3.00 -3.96
CA PHE A 24 -0.17 -2.73 -3.13
C PHE A 24 -1.40 -2.45 -4.00
N ASN A 25 -1.28 -1.59 -5.01
CA ASN A 25 -2.38 -1.25 -5.91
C ASN A 25 -2.76 -2.42 -6.84
N ALA A 26 -1.78 -3.23 -7.24
CA ALA A 26 -1.99 -4.47 -7.99
C ALA A 26 -2.59 -5.61 -7.13
N ARG A 27 -2.65 -5.44 -5.80
CA ARG A 27 -3.03 -6.46 -4.82
C ARG A 27 -2.18 -7.72 -4.88
N ASP A 28 -0.91 -7.54 -5.23
CA ASP A 28 0.03 -8.64 -5.40
C ASP A 28 0.73 -8.93 -4.06
N LEU A 29 0.17 -9.87 -3.30
CA LEU A 29 0.76 -10.28 -2.00
C LEU A 29 2.14 -10.90 -2.17
N ASP A 30 2.40 -11.57 -3.29
CA ASP A 30 3.70 -12.20 -3.57
C ASP A 30 4.78 -11.12 -3.72
N GLY A 31 4.53 -10.12 -4.58
CA GLY A 31 5.42 -8.98 -4.79
C GLY A 31 5.56 -8.09 -3.55
N VAL A 32 4.52 -7.90 -2.75
CA VAL A 32 4.68 -7.26 -1.43
C VAL A 32 5.62 -8.10 -0.55
N GLY A 33 5.41 -9.42 -0.50
CA GLY A 33 6.23 -10.33 0.31
C GLY A 33 7.71 -10.33 -0.07
N GLU A 34 8.04 -10.15 -1.34
CA GLU A 34 9.42 -10.02 -1.82
C GLU A 34 10.13 -8.74 -1.34
N LEU A 35 9.37 -7.70 -0.98
CA LEU A 35 9.92 -6.43 -0.49
C LEU A 35 10.12 -6.41 1.03
N LEU A 36 9.48 -7.32 1.75
CA LEU A 36 9.49 -7.38 3.21
C LEU A 36 10.70 -8.16 3.73
N GLY A 37 11.32 -7.64 4.79
CA GLY A 37 12.35 -8.36 5.54
C GLY A 37 11.79 -9.59 6.26
N GLU A 38 12.63 -10.61 6.48
CA GLU A 38 12.23 -11.87 7.14
C GLU A 38 11.59 -11.64 8.52
N GLU A 39 12.05 -10.61 9.25
CA GLU A 39 11.59 -10.28 10.60
C GLU A 39 10.75 -8.99 10.63
N VAL A 40 10.12 -8.62 9.51
CA VAL A 40 9.37 -7.36 9.40
C VAL A 40 8.30 -7.19 10.49
N THR A 41 8.15 -5.96 10.97
CA THR A 41 7.14 -5.60 11.97
C THR A 41 6.34 -4.37 11.54
N SER A 42 5.16 -4.15 12.11
CA SER A 42 4.35 -2.97 11.80
C SER A 42 3.40 -2.59 12.93
N ASP A 43 3.01 -1.31 12.96
CA ASP A 43 1.90 -0.82 13.76
C ASP A 43 0.52 -1.11 13.13
N VAL A 44 0.47 -1.46 11.82
CA VAL A 44 -0.77 -1.71 11.07
C VAL A 44 -1.31 -3.11 11.30
N PHE A 45 -0.43 -4.09 11.53
CA PHE A 45 -0.77 -5.50 11.66
C PHE A 45 -0.10 -6.14 12.86
N ASP A 46 -0.74 -7.15 13.44
CA ASP A 46 -0.24 -7.85 14.63
C ASP A 46 0.63 -9.04 14.22
N GLY A 47 1.87 -9.06 14.68
CA GLY A 47 2.81 -10.16 14.48
C GLY A 47 4.19 -9.71 13.98
N VAL A 48 5.07 -10.70 13.79
CA VAL A 48 6.44 -10.51 13.30
C VAL A 48 6.65 -11.43 12.10
N GLY A 49 7.28 -10.90 11.05
CA GLY A 49 7.66 -11.59 9.84
C GLY A 49 6.68 -11.45 8.69
N VAL A 50 7.15 -11.86 7.51
CA VAL A 50 6.46 -11.69 6.22
C VAL A 50 5.04 -12.28 6.24
N GLU A 51 4.86 -13.49 6.80
CA GLU A 51 3.54 -14.13 6.85
C GLU A 51 2.51 -13.30 7.64
N ALA A 52 2.92 -12.70 8.77
CA ALA A 52 2.04 -11.86 9.59
C ALA A 52 1.69 -10.56 8.86
N ALA A 53 2.67 -9.96 8.18
CA ALA A 53 2.48 -8.76 7.37
C ALA A 53 1.49 -9.00 6.21
N LEU A 54 1.69 -10.07 5.44
CA LEU A 54 0.80 -10.43 4.33
C LEU A 54 -0.61 -10.74 4.80
N GLN A 55 -0.75 -11.43 5.94
CA GLN A 55 -2.05 -11.72 6.53
C GLN A 55 -2.76 -10.45 6.99
N GLY A 56 -2.04 -9.50 7.60
CA GLY A 56 -2.58 -8.21 8.02
C GLY A 56 -2.99 -7.34 6.85
N LEU A 57 -2.18 -7.29 5.79
CA LEU A 57 -2.48 -6.58 4.55
C LEU A 57 -3.71 -7.17 3.86
N SER A 58 -3.84 -8.49 3.83
CA SER A 58 -5.01 -9.17 3.31
C SER A 58 -6.28 -8.79 4.08
N ASP A 59 -6.26 -8.76 5.42
CA ASP A 59 -7.41 -8.33 6.24
C ASP A 59 -7.75 -6.86 5.98
N LEU A 60 -6.74 -6.01 5.82
CA LEU A 60 -6.88 -4.59 5.50
C LEU A 60 -7.61 -4.39 4.17
N TRP A 61 -7.24 -5.12 3.11
CA TRP A 61 -7.94 -5.05 1.81
C TRP A 61 -9.35 -5.62 1.85
N ILE A 62 -9.60 -6.66 2.66
CA ILE A 62 -10.96 -7.18 2.86
C ILE A 62 -11.84 -6.13 3.53
N ARG A 63 -11.31 -5.42 4.54
CA ARG A 63 -12.04 -4.35 5.23
C ARG A 63 -12.21 -3.10 4.37
N TYR A 64 -11.18 -2.75 3.59
CA TYR A 64 -11.11 -1.54 2.79
C TYR A 64 -10.79 -1.88 1.32
N PRO A 65 -11.75 -2.44 0.57
CA PRO A 65 -11.52 -2.90 -0.80
C PRO A 65 -11.29 -1.77 -1.81
N ARG A 66 -11.45 -0.50 -1.40
CA ARG A 66 -11.17 0.66 -2.25
C ARG A 66 -9.97 1.48 -1.78
N LEU A 67 -9.18 0.89 -0.89
CA LEU A 67 -7.94 1.49 -0.41
C LEU A 67 -6.89 1.44 -1.50
N VAL A 68 -6.26 2.58 -1.75
CA VAL A 68 -5.20 2.74 -2.74
C VAL A 68 -4.04 3.48 -2.11
N ALA A 69 -2.84 3.18 -2.58
CA ALA A 69 -1.61 3.80 -2.13
C ALA A 69 -1.08 4.75 -3.21
N SER A 70 -0.48 5.87 -2.81
CA SER A 70 0.30 6.73 -3.69
C SER A 70 1.59 7.17 -3.01
N ARG A 71 2.49 7.72 -3.81
CA ARG A 71 3.73 8.32 -3.31
C ARG A 71 3.39 9.55 -2.45
N GLY A 72 4.01 9.64 -1.28
CA GLY A 72 3.99 10.83 -0.44
C GLY A 72 5.40 11.22 -0.01
N ASP A 73 5.51 12.45 0.45
CA ASP A 73 6.76 13.01 0.95
C ASP A 73 6.48 13.69 2.31
N CYS A 74 7.30 13.38 3.31
CA CYS A 74 7.20 13.91 4.66
C CYS A 74 8.49 14.64 5.04
N GLU A 75 8.53 15.96 4.85
CA GLU A 75 9.71 16.82 5.09
C GLU A 75 10.97 16.36 4.33
N ASP A 76 11.71 15.39 4.86
CA ASP A 76 12.94 14.80 4.32
C ASP A 76 12.83 13.27 4.11
N ASP A 77 11.67 12.65 4.42
CA ASP A 77 11.46 11.21 4.39
C ASP A 77 10.43 10.77 3.33
N CYS A 78 10.68 9.60 2.74
CA CYS A 78 9.80 9.00 1.74
C CYS A 78 8.67 8.23 2.43
N VAL A 79 7.42 8.64 2.21
CA VAL A 79 6.25 7.99 2.80
C VAL A 79 5.28 7.48 1.73
N ILE A 80 4.38 6.59 2.12
CA ILE A 80 3.29 6.10 1.27
C ILE A 80 1.99 6.66 1.81
N ALA A 81 1.25 7.39 0.99
CA ALA A 81 -0.05 7.91 1.35
C ALA A 81 -1.14 6.89 1.03
N LEU A 82 -2.02 6.63 2.01
CA LEU A 82 -3.18 5.77 1.86
C LEU A 82 -4.42 6.61 1.62
N TRP A 83 -5.22 6.23 0.62
CA TRP A 83 -6.40 6.97 0.20
C TRP A 83 -7.64 6.08 0.16
N LEU A 84 -8.76 6.63 0.64
CA LEU A 84 -10.08 6.04 0.44
C LEU A 84 -10.98 6.99 -0.36
N PRO A 85 -11.78 6.48 -1.31
CA PRO A 85 -12.79 7.27 -1.96
C PRO A 85 -13.92 7.59 -0.96
N ASP A 86 -14.19 8.88 -0.79
CA ASP A 86 -15.32 9.41 -0.04
C ASP A 86 -16.65 9.17 -0.80
N GLU A 87 -17.77 9.43 -0.14
CA GLU A 87 -19.13 9.30 -0.69
C GLU A 87 -19.33 10.11 -1.99
N ASN A 88 -18.54 11.17 -2.18
CA ASN A 88 -18.53 11.99 -3.40
C ASN A 88 -17.60 11.50 -4.51
N GLY A 89 -16.96 10.34 -4.35
CA GLY A 89 -15.99 9.79 -5.29
C GLY A 89 -14.64 10.53 -5.29
N LYS A 90 -14.37 11.35 -4.26
CA LYS A 90 -13.09 12.03 -4.09
C LYS A 90 -12.19 11.22 -3.17
N PHE A 91 -10.91 11.12 -3.50
CA PHE A 91 -9.94 10.46 -2.63
C PHE A 91 -9.61 11.35 -1.44
N ARG A 92 -9.74 10.78 -0.24
CA ARG A 92 -9.32 11.40 1.01
C ARG A 92 -8.19 10.57 1.57
N SER A 93 -7.11 11.23 1.98
CA SER A 93 -6.04 10.57 2.71
C SER A 93 -6.61 10.06 4.04
N VAL A 94 -6.30 8.81 4.36
CA VAL A 94 -6.70 8.17 5.62
C VAL A 94 -5.52 7.88 6.52
N GLY A 95 -4.30 8.10 6.04
CA GLY A 95 -3.07 7.95 6.80
C GLY A 95 -1.91 7.75 5.86
N PHE A 96 -0.73 7.60 6.47
CA PHE A 96 0.52 7.45 5.77
C PHE A 96 1.29 6.28 6.38
N LEU A 97 2.12 5.64 5.56
CA LEU A 97 3.02 4.58 5.97
C LEU A 97 4.44 5.08 5.78
N GLU A 98 5.19 5.08 6.86
CA GLU A 98 6.65 5.29 6.84
C GLU A 98 7.32 3.92 6.85
N LEU A 99 8.34 3.76 5.99
CA LEU A 99 9.05 2.50 5.82
C LEU A 99 10.46 2.63 6.39
N THR A 100 10.80 1.77 7.34
CA THR A 100 12.18 1.59 7.77
C THR A 100 12.79 0.45 6.97
N ILE A 101 13.83 0.78 6.22
CA ILE A 101 14.55 -0.16 5.35
C ILE A 101 15.93 -0.39 5.96
N GLU A 102 16.29 -1.66 6.19
CA GLU A 102 17.66 -2.04 6.54
C GLU A 102 18.16 -3.14 5.59
N ASP A 103 19.46 -3.10 5.31
CA ASP A 103 20.16 -3.98 4.37
C ASP A 103 19.52 -4.06 2.97
N ASP A 104 18.55 -4.95 2.78
CA ASP A 104 17.94 -5.31 1.48
C ASP A 104 16.40 -5.43 1.53
N GLY A 105 15.74 -4.98 2.60
CA GLY A 105 14.28 -5.12 2.73
C GLY A 105 13.64 -4.18 3.74
N ILE A 106 12.30 -4.18 3.74
CA ILE A 106 11.50 -3.39 4.69
C ILE A 106 11.43 -4.14 6.03
N GLU A 107 12.05 -3.59 7.07
CA GLU A 107 12.10 -4.18 8.42
C GLU A 107 10.97 -3.67 9.31
N HIS A 108 10.51 -2.44 9.10
CA HIS A 108 9.43 -1.86 9.88
C HIS A 108 8.50 -0.97 9.05
N VAL A 109 7.20 -1.04 9.34
CA VAL A 109 6.17 -0.19 8.73
C VAL A 109 5.40 0.56 9.81
N THR A 110 5.62 1.86 9.91
CA THR A 110 4.95 2.74 10.87
C THR A 110 3.72 3.38 10.23
N TYR A 111 2.57 3.35 10.92
CA TYR A 111 1.38 4.09 10.49
C TYR A 111 1.35 5.48 11.13
N ILE A 112 1.16 6.50 10.30
CA ILE A 112 1.06 7.91 10.69
C ILE A 112 -0.33 8.41 10.34
N ASP A 113 -1.03 8.98 11.32
CA ASP A 113 -2.34 9.59 11.11
C ASP A 113 -2.22 10.93 10.38
N VAL A 114 -3.22 11.25 9.57
CA VAL A 114 -3.28 12.45 8.72
C VAL A 114 -3.30 13.75 9.55
N ASP A 115 -3.79 13.71 10.79
CA ASP A 115 -3.85 14.88 11.67
C ASP A 115 -2.51 15.17 12.38
N ASP A 116 -1.53 14.26 12.33
CA ASP A 116 -0.33 14.32 13.18
C ASP A 116 0.88 15.00 12.50
N ALA A 117 0.91 15.12 11.16
CA ALA A 117 2.06 15.66 10.44
C ALA A 117 1.71 16.53 9.21
N ASP A 118 2.61 17.48 8.89
CA ASP A 118 2.52 18.39 7.72
C ASP A 118 2.91 17.61 6.45
N LEU A 119 2.06 16.66 6.09
CA LEU A 119 2.32 15.66 5.06
C LEU A 119 1.79 16.13 3.71
N THR A 120 2.67 16.10 2.70
CA THR A 120 2.31 16.41 1.30
C THR A 120 2.34 15.12 0.48
N ALA A 121 1.18 14.72 -0.03
CA ALA A 121 1.10 13.60 -0.97
C ALA A 121 0.23 13.98 -2.17
N GLU A 122 0.64 13.51 -3.34
CA GLU A 122 -0.16 13.67 -4.54
C GLU A 122 -1.29 12.64 -4.53
N PRO A 123 -2.55 13.07 -4.80
CA PRO A 123 -3.66 12.15 -4.88
C PRO A 123 -3.42 11.15 -6.04
N PRO A 124 -3.89 9.90 -5.91
CA PRO A 124 -3.75 8.89 -6.94
C PRO A 124 -4.43 9.36 -8.23
N ASP A 125 -3.82 9.05 -9.38
CA ASP A 125 -4.36 9.45 -10.67
C ASP A 125 -5.63 8.65 -10.98
N GLU A 126 -6.74 9.36 -11.16
CA GLU A 126 -8.06 8.79 -11.44
C GLU A 126 -8.10 7.96 -12.72
N SER A 127 -7.16 8.16 -13.63
CA SER A 127 -7.03 7.41 -14.88
C SER A 127 -6.49 6.00 -14.66
N GLU A 128 -5.52 5.84 -13.75
CA GLU A 128 -4.89 4.54 -13.42
C GLU A 128 -5.79 3.73 -12.47
N LEU A 129 -6.60 4.44 -11.67
CA LEU A 129 -7.59 3.85 -10.76
C LEU A 129 -8.65 3.03 -11.49
N ALA A 130 -9.06 3.42 -12.71
CA ALA A 130 -10.00 2.63 -13.50
C ALA A 130 -9.43 1.24 -13.83
N GLU A 131 -8.13 1.15 -14.09
CA GLU A 131 -7.45 -0.12 -14.32
C GLU A 131 -7.30 -0.92 -13.02
N TRP A 132 -7.04 -0.28 -11.86
CA TRP A 132 -6.93 -0.99 -10.58
C TRP A 132 -8.28 -1.46 -10.00
N PHE A 133 -9.36 -0.70 -10.21
CA PHE A 133 -10.71 -1.09 -9.77
C PHE A 133 -11.33 -2.19 -10.63
N ASP A 134 -10.95 -2.30 -11.91
CA ASP A 134 -11.41 -3.37 -12.80
C ASP A 134 -11.01 -4.76 -12.24
N TRP A 135 -9.81 -4.88 -11.67
CA TRP A 135 -9.30 -6.13 -11.06
C TRP A 135 -10.04 -6.51 -9.77
N ALA A 136 -10.53 -5.52 -9.02
CA ALA A 136 -11.35 -5.77 -7.83
C ALA A 136 -12.74 -6.33 -8.18
N GLU A 137 -13.22 -6.11 -9.40
CA GLU A 137 -14.46 -6.71 -9.90
C GLU A 137 -14.26 -8.16 -10.33
N TRP A 138 -13.05 -8.55 -10.75
CA TRP A 138 -12.72 -9.93 -11.14
C TRP A 138 -12.70 -10.92 -9.96
N ASP A 139 -12.33 -10.48 -8.75
CA ASP A 139 -12.38 -11.33 -7.53
C ASP A 139 -13.80 -11.49 -6.97
N ARG A 140 -14.78 -10.68 -7.42
CA ARG A 140 -16.18 -10.85 -7.02
C ARG A 140 -16.82 -12.10 -7.65
N GLY A 141 -16.13 -12.79 -8.55
CA GLY A 141 -16.70 -13.93 -9.25
C GLY A 141 -17.92 -13.46 -10.03
N GLU A 142 -17.69 -12.98 -11.24
CA GLU A 142 -18.67 -13.26 -12.28
C GLU A 142 -18.69 -14.79 -12.42
N GLU A 143 -19.54 -15.44 -11.62
CA GLU A 143 -20.19 -16.68 -12.00
C GLU A 143 -20.82 -16.36 -13.34
N THR A 144 -20.05 -16.63 -14.41
CA THR A 144 -20.55 -16.62 -15.77
C THR A 144 -21.71 -17.59 -15.74
N THR A 145 -22.91 -17.06 -15.60
CA THR A 145 -24.12 -17.85 -15.69
C THR A 145 -24.12 -18.26 -17.14
N ALA A 146 -23.60 -19.47 -17.39
CA ALA A 146 -23.79 -20.16 -18.64
C ALA A 146 -25.29 -20.37 -18.79
N GLU A 147 -25.99 -19.35 -19.28
CA GLU A 147 -27.31 -19.49 -19.89
C GLU A 147 -27.09 -20.34 -21.14
N GLY A 148 -27.15 -21.66 -20.93
CA GLY A 148 -27.13 -22.60 -22.03
C GLY A 148 -28.33 -22.38 -22.95
N PRO A 149 -28.19 -22.62 -24.26
CA PRO A 149 -29.34 -22.93 -25.08
C PRO A 149 -29.38 -24.45 -25.28
N PHE A 150 -30.07 -25.16 -24.39
CA PHE A 150 -30.93 -26.25 -24.86
C PHE A 150 -32.25 -25.61 -25.27
N GLY A 151 -32.40 -25.40 -26.58
CA GLY A 151 -33.62 -24.99 -27.27
C GLY A 151 -33.57 -25.49 -28.71
#